data_AF-N6V428-F1
#
_entry.id   AF-N6V428-F1
#
_cell.length_a   1.000
_cell.length_b   1.000
_cell.length_c   1.000
_cell.angle_alpha   90.00
_cell.angle_beta   90.00
_cell.angle_gamma   90.00
#
_symmetry.space_group_name_H-M   'P 1'
#
loop_
_entity.id
_entity.type
_entity.pdbx_description
1 polymer ?
#
loop_
_entity_poly.entity_id
_entity_poly.type
_entity_poly.pdbx_seq_one_letter_code
_entity_poly.pdbx_strand_id
1 'polypeptide(L)'
;MKNSQTGVSAYSADDETETELEVIGRFMMRLKVKNLPRNYQLFHEALYGQDRGLAEEIEALGSLPSQSGLDEIGLKHRLVSHCGLVARKSESDAAAMLREVADQLAKGLIKKQHFAREVVQSPDVSATLDSLNASLSNLMLYETELTERLRNCANPRKPARNTNA
;
A
#
# COMPACT_ATOMS: atom_id res chain seq x y z
N MET A 1 67.30 14.54 1.02
CA MET A 1 66.11 14.50 1.91
C MET A 1 66.15 15.74 2.78
N LYS A 2 65.46 16.81 2.40
CA LYS A 2 65.33 18.05 3.17
C LYS A 2 63.84 18.20 3.49
N ASN A 3 63.49 17.96 4.75
CA ASN A 3 62.12 18.09 5.25
C ASN A 3 61.81 19.57 5.46
N SER A 4 60.84 20.08 4.69
CA SER A 4 60.24 21.40 4.92
C SER A 4 59.26 21.29 6.08
N GLN A 5 59.60 21.93 7.19
CA GLN A 5 58.73 22.09 8.35
C GLN A 5 57.88 23.33 8.11
N THR A 6 56.67 23.15 7.58
CA THR A 6 55.67 24.21 7.47
C THR A 6 55.04 24.38 8.84
N GLY A 7 55.41 25.47 9.52
CA GLY A 7 54.80 25.89 10.77
C GLY A 7 53.31 26.16 10.55
N VAL A 8 52.47 25.40 11.25
CA VAL A 8 51.03 25.64 11.33
C VAL A 8 50.84 26.92 12.13
N SER A 9 50.40 27.97 11.45
CA SER A 9 49.95 29.22 12.06
C SER A 9 48.79 28.89 13.00
N ALA A 10 49.08 28.86 14.31
CA ALA A 10 48.06 28.88 15.32
C ALA A 10 47.23 30.15 15.12
N TYR A 11 45.96 29.98 14.76
CA TYR A 11 44.98 31.07 14.82
C TYR A 11 44.88 31.49 16.28
N SER A 12 45.35 32.71 16.56
CA SER A 12 45.21 33.35 17.86
C SER A 12 43.72 33.46 18.20
N ALA A 13 43.29 32.70 19.19
CA ALA A 13 41.95 32.76 19.75
C ALA A 13 41.93 33.85 20.82
N ASP A 14 41.80 35.11 20.39
CA ASP A 14 41.50 36.25 21.26
C ASP A 14 40.68 37.27 20.44
N ASP A 15 39.38 37.02 20.32
CA ASP A 15 38.37 38.09 20.16
C ASP A 15 37.04 37.59 20.74
N GLU A 16 36.54 38.32 21.75
CA GLU A 16 35.25 38.11 22.43
C GLU A 16 34.08 38.45 21.49
N THR A 17 34.01 37.79 20.34
CA THR A 17 32.87 37.89 19.43
C THR A 17 31.89 36.78 19.77
N GLU A 18 30.73 37.17 20.26
CA GLU A 18 29.61 36.26 20.46
C GLU A 18 29.42 35.41 19.21
N THR A 19 29.49 34.09 19.35
CA THR A 19 29.43 33.21 18.18
C THR A 19 28.05 33.32 17.53
N GLU A 20 27.95 33.18 16.21
CA GLU A 20 26.66 33.25 15.50
C GLU A 20 25.61 32.31 16.10
N LEU A 21 26.05 31.15 16.62
CA LEU A 21 25.22 30.18 17.31
C LEU A 21 24.71 30.68 18.67
N GLU A 22 25.50 31.45 19.41
CA GLU A 22 25.08 32.10 20.66
C GLU A 22 24.02 33.17 20.38
N VAL A 23 24.22 33.98 19.34
CA VAL A 23 23.25 34.99 18.90
C VAL A 23 21.92 34.32 18.53
N ILE A 24 21.96 33.32 17.63
CA ILE A 24 20.78 32.56 17.23
C ILE A 24 20.12 31.89 18.44
N GLY A 25 20.92 31.28 19.32
CA GLY A 25 20.44 30.64 20.54
C GLY A 25 19.70 31.60 21.46
N ARG A 26 20.19 32.84 21.61
CA ARG A 26 19.51 33.89 22.37
C ARG A 26 18.17 34.27 21.77
N PHE A 27 18.09 34.42 20.44
CA PHE A 27 16.82 34.70 19.74
C PHE A 27 15.82 33.56 19.92
N MET A 28 16.25 32.31 19.75
CA MET A 28 15.41 31.12 19.94
C MET A 28 14.92 31.01 21.40
N MET A 29 15.79 31.28 22.37
CA MET A 29 15.43 31.28 23.78
C MET A 29 14.41 32.38 24.11
N ARG A 30 14.60 33.59 23.58
CA ARG A 30 13.67 34.72 23.76
C ARG A 30 12.27 34.40 23.26
N LEU A 31 12.17 33.73 22.11
CA LEU A 31 10.91 33.30 21.50
C LEU A 31 10.40 31.95 22.04
N LYS A 32 11.09 31.36 23.02
CA LYS A 32 10.83 30.03 23.59
C LYS A 32 10.71 28.91 22.54
N VAL A 33 11.50 29.00 21.48
CA VAL A 33 11.57 27.99 20.42
C VAL A 33 12.54 26.87 20.84
N LYS A 34 12.20 25.63 20.49
CA LYS A 34 13.04 24.46 20.78
C LYS A 34 14.37 24.54 20.01
N ASN A 35 15.47 24.16 20.65
CA ASN A 35 16.81 24.04 20.07
C ASN A 35 16.93 22.82 19.15
N LEU A 36 16.32 22.91 17.97
CA LEU A 36 16.32 21.86 16.95
C LEU A 36 17.15 22.31 15.74
N PRO A 37 17.88 21.42 15.07
CA PRO A 37 18.71 21.79 13.91
C PRO A 37 17.97 22.59 12.82
N ARG A 38 16.70 22.24 12.53
CA ARG A 38 15.89 22.98 11.55
C ARG A 38 15.53 24.41 11.98
N ASN A 39 15.41 24.62 13.29
CA ASN A 39 15.14 25.94 13.84
C ASN A 39 16.41 26.79 13.76
N TYR A 40 17.58 26.23 14.05
CA TYR A 40 18.85 26.93 13.83
C TYR A 40 19.03 27.37 12.38
N GLN A 41 18.73 26.49 11.40
CA GLN A 41 18.77 26.90 9.99
C GLN A 41 17.80 28.05 9.69
N LEU A 42 16.58 27.98 10.21
CA LEU A 42 15.56 29.01 10.02
C LEU A 42 16.01 30.38 10.57
N PHE A 43 16.52 30.41 11.81
CA PHE A 43 16.97 31.65 12.45
C PHE A 43 18.31 32.15 11.90
N HIS A 44 19.19 31.24 11.47
CA HIS A 44 20.39 31.61 10.73
C HIS A 44 20.02 32.34 9.44
N GLU A 45 19.12 31.77 8.63
CA GLU A 45 18.67 32.41 7.39
C GLU A 45 17.93 33.73 7.66
N ALA A 46 17.17 33.82 8.75
CA ALA A 46 16.47 35.06 9.10
C ALA A 46 17.43 36.19 9.51
N LEU A 47 18.53 35.88 10.20
CA LEU A 47 19.48 36.88 10.71
C LEU A 47 20.59 37.22 9.71
N TYR A 48 21.07 36.22 8.97
CA TYR A 48 22.25 36.32 8.11
C TYR A 48 21.95 36.03 6.64
N GLY A 49 20.76 35.52 6.33
CA GLY A 49 20.35 35.21 4.97
C GLY A 49 20.01 36.44 4.14
N GLN A 50 19.73 36.19 2.87
CA GLN A 50 19.49 37.24 1.88
C GLN A 50 18.02 37.68 1.84
N ASP A 51 17.10 36.82 2.30
CA ASP A 51 15.67 37.10 2.32
C ASP A 51 15.25 37.79 3.63
N ARG A 52 15.08 39.11 3.58
CA ARG A 52 14.60 39.90 4.72
C ARG A 52 13.12 39.64 5.06
N GLY A 53 12.34 39.15 4.11
CA GLY A 53 10.93 38.80 4.35
C GLY A 53 10.81 37.63 5.34
N LEU A 54 11.82 36.75 5.40
CA LEU A 54 11.85 35.66 6.36
C LEU A 54 11.85 36.15 7.82
N ALA A 55 12.65 37.17 8.13
CA ALA A 55 12.73 37.75 9.47
C ALA A 55 11.41 38.43 9.86
N GLU A 56 10.83 39.21 8.95
CA GLU A 56 9.54 39.89 9.15
C GLU A 56 8.40 38.90 9.42
N GLU A 57 8.36 37.79 8.67
CA GLU A 57 7.36 36.73 8.87
C GLU A 57 7.50 36.03 10.23
N ILE A 58 8.73 35.79 10.69
CA ILE A 58 8.98 35.21 12.01
C ILE A 58 8.56 36.19 13.12
N GLU A 59 8.84 37.48 12.96
CA GLU A 59 8.39 38.52 13.90
C GLU A 59 6.87 38.65 13.91
N ALA A 60 6.20 38.49 12.77
CA ALA A 60 4.75 38.52 12.66
C ALA A 60 4.05 37.38 13.42
N LEU A 61 4.73 36.25 13.69
CA LEU A 61 4.21 35.18 14.56
C LEU A 61 4.16 35.58 16.04
N GLY A 62 4.84 36.67 16.43
CA GLY A 62 4.84 37.22 17.78
C GLY A 62 5.83 36.54 18.73
N SER A 63 5.66 36.81 20.03
CA SER A 63 6.63 36.43 21.09
C SER A 63 6.70 34.93 21.41
N LEU A 64 5.76 34.13 20.92
CA LEU A 64 5.67 32.71 21.20
C LEU A 64 5.23 31.93 19.95
N PRO A 65 6.06 31.90 18.89
CA PRO A 65 5.69 31.28 17.63
C PRO A 65 5.44 29.78 17.80
N SER A 66 4.37 29.29 17.20
CA SER A 66 4.08 27.86 17.15
C SER A 66 5.04 27.16 16.19
N GLN A 67 5.39 25.90 16.49
CA GLN A 67 6.30 25.15 15.64
C GLN A 67 5.74 24.94 14.22
N SER A 68 4.42 24.78 14.08
CA SER A 68 3.77 24.67 12.78
C SER A 68 3.91 25.94 11.95
N GLY A 69 3.81 27.12 12.57
CA GLY A 69 4.03 28.40 11.89
C GLY A 69 5.48 28.57 11.42
N LEU A 70 6.45 28.18 12.25
CA LEU A 70 7.87 28.18 11.85
C LEU A 70 8.16 27.20 10.72
N ASP A 71 7.53 26.01 10.75
CA ASP A 71 7.69 25.02 9.70
C ASP A 71 7.03 25.49 8.37
N GLU A 72 5.89 26.19 8.42
CA GLU A 72 5.24 26.78 7.25
C GLU A 72 6.10 27.87 6.60
N ILE A 73 6.67 28.77 7.41
CA ILE A 73 7.63 29.78 6.93
C ILE A 73 8.85 29.08 6.31
N GLY A 74 9.41 28.08 7.00
CA GLY A 74 10.55 27.32 6.50
C GLY A 74 10.27 26.63 5.16
N LEU A 75 9.05 26.15 4.94
CA LEU A 75 8.61 25.58 3.66
C LEU A 75 8.40 26.64 2.58
N LYS A 76 7.79 27.78 2.91
CA LYS A 76 7.57 28.90 1.99
C LYS A 76 8.90 29.42 1.42
N HIS A 77 9.90 29.53 2.29
CA HIS A 77 11.27 29.94 1.96
C HIS A 77 12.16 28.80 1.47
N ARG A 78 11.59 27.60 1.26
CA ARG A 78 12.25 26.40 0.70
C ARG A 78 13.52 25.97 1.44
N LEU A 79 13.54 26.13 2.76
CA LEU A 79 14.66 25.71 3.58
C LEU A 79 14.80 24.18 3.56
N VAL A 80 16.02 23.71 3.29
CA VAL A 80 16.32 22.29 3.08
C VAL A 80 15.87 21.42 4.25
N SER A 81 16.11 21.85 5.50
CA SER A 81 15.69 21.08 6.69
C SER A 81 14.17 20.94 6.82
N HIS A 82 13.39 21.90 6.33
CA HIS A 82 11.93 21.89 6.39
C HIS A 82 11.32 21.10 5.24
N CYS A 83 11.84 21.29 4.02
CA CYS A 83 11.44 20.51 2.85
C CYS A 83 11.72 19.01 3.03
N GLY A 84 12.86 18.65 3.61
CA GLY A 84 13.22 17.25 3.86
C GLY A 84 12.28 16.53 4.84
N LEU A 85 11.69 17.25 5.80
CA LEU A 85 10.72 16.68 6.74
C LEU A 85 9.38 16.38 6.07
N VAL A 86 8.91 17.28 5.20
CA VAL A 86 7.67 17.06 4.44
C VAL A 86 7.83 15.92 3.45
N ALA A 87 8.95 15.84 2.74
CA ALA A 87 9.23 14.73 1.82
C ALA A 87 9.21 13.38 2.54
N ARG A 88 9.92 13.25 3.67
CA ARG A 88 9.94 11.99 4.45
C ARG A 88 8.57 11.63 5.02
N LYS A 89 7.80 12.61 5.47
CA LYS A 89 6.43 12.36 5.94
C LYS A 89 5.55 11.87 4.79
N SER A 90 5.61 12.53 3.64
CA SER A 90 4.87 12.13 2.44
C SER A 90 5.25 10.74 1.94
N GLU A 91 6.54 10.39 1.95
CA GLU A 91 7.03 9.06 1.59
C GLU A 91 6.50 7.99 2.56
N SER A 92 6.52 8.27 3.87
CA SER A 92 5.99 7.38 4.89
C SER A 92 4.47 7.18 4.73
N ASP A 93 3.72 8.25 4.49
CA ASP A 93 2.27 8.20 4.30
C ASP A 93 1.92 7.42 3.02
N ALA A 94 2.65 7.63 1.92
CA ALA A 94 2.50 6.87 0.68
C ALA A 94 2.81 5.39 0.88
N ALA A 95 3.89 5.05 1.60
CA ALA A 95 4.24 3.67 1.91
C ALA A 95 3.17 2.98 2.77
N ALA A 96 2.55 3.71 3.71
CA ALA A 96 1.46 3.19 4.52
C ALA A 96 0.22 2.88 3.66
N MET A 97 -0.19 3.81 2.78
CA MET A 97 -1.31 3.60 1.87
C MET A 97 -1.07 2.42 0.91
N LEU A 98 0.13 2.32 0.32
CA LEU A 98 0.47 1.20 -0.56
C LEU A 98 0.40 -0.15 0.16
N ARG A 99 0.83 -0.20 1.42
CA ARG A 99 0.75 -1.42 2.23
C ARG A 99 -0.70 -1.80 2.54
N GLU A 100 -1.56 -0.83 2.80
CA GLU A 100 -2.99 -1.10 2.98
C GLU A 100 -3.64 -1.65 1.71
N VAL A 101 -3.35 -1.05 0.55
CA VAL A 101 -3.86 -1.53 -0.75
C VAL A 101 -3.35 -2.94 -1.04
N ALA A 102 -2.08 -3.23 -0.76
CA ALA A 102 -1.51 -4.57 -0.92
C ALA A 102 -2.21 -5.62 -0.03
N ASP A 103 -2.53 -5.27 1.22
CA ASP A 103 -3.24 -6.16 2.14
C ASP A 103 -4.70 -6.41 1.70
N GLN A 104 -5.39 -5.37 1.22
CA GLN A 104 -6.72 -5.51 0.64
C GLN A 104 -6.71 -6.40 -0.62
N LEU A 105 -5.71 -6.25 -1.48
CA LEU A 105 -5.54 -7.09 -2.67
C LEU A 105 -5.26 -8.55 -2.29
N ALA A 106 -4.39 -8.79 -1.31
CA ALA A 106 -4.10 -10.14 -0.81
C ALA A 106 -5.35 -10.83 -0.26
N LYS A 107 -6.14 -10.12 0.55
CA LYS A 107 -7.45 -10.59 1.03
C LYS A 107 -8.42 -10.90 -0.11
N GLY A 108 -8.44 -10.04 -1.15
CA GLY A 108 -9.24 -10.26 -2.36
C GLY A 108 -8.83 -11.51 -3.13
N LEU A 109 -7.53 -11.76 -3.28
CA LEU A 109 -7.00 -12.95 -3.95
C LEU A 109 -7.38 -14.24 -3.21
N ILE A 110 -7.28 -14.25 -1.88
CA ILE A 110 -7.70 -15.40 -1.07
C ILE A 110 -9.18 -15.69 -1.27
N LYS A 111 -10.04 -14.68 -1.20
CA LYS A 111 -11.49 -14.83 -1.44
C LYS A 111 -11.77 -15.37 -2.84
N LYS A 112 -11.07 -14.85 -3.86
CA LYS A 112 -11.21 -15.30 -5.25
C LYS A 112 -10.78 -16.76 -5.43
N GLN A 113 -9.67 -17.16 -4.82
CA GLN A 113 -9.22 -18.56 -4.84
C GLN A 113 -10.21 -19.48 -4.14
N HIS A 114 -10.75 -19.07 -3.00
CA HIS A 114 -11.78 -19.83 -2.28
C HIS A 114 -13.03 -20.02 -3.14
N PHE A 115 -13.55 -18.92 -3.70
CA PHE A 115 -14.70 -18.96 -4.60
C PHE A 115 -14.45 -19.84 -5.83
N ALA A 116 -13.31 -19.67 -6.50
CA ALA A 116 -12.96 -20.48 -7.66
C ALA A 116 -12.89 -21.98 -7.31
N ARG A 117 -12.38 -22.32 -6.11
CA ARG A 117 -12.35 -23.68 -5.61
C ARG A 117 -13.75 -24.22 -5.35
N GLU A 118 -14.64 -23.44 -4.73
CA GLU A 118 -16.03 -23.82 -4.47
C GLU A 118 -16.82 -24.05 -5.77
N VAL A 119 -16.63 -23.20 -6.78
CA VAL A 119 -17.27 -23.37 -8.10
C VAL A 119 -16.81 -24.67 -8.77
N VAL A 120 -15.52 -24.98 -8.72
CA VAL A 120 -14.99 -26.25 -9.24
C VAL A 120 -15.43 -27.44 -8.39
N GLN A 121 -15.63 -27.25 -7.08
CA GLN A 121 -16.19 -28.23 -6.15
C GLN A 121 -17.72 -28.30 -6.15
N SER A 122 -18.40 -27.77 -7.16
CA SER A 122 -19.79 -28.11 -7.46
C SER A 122 -19.92 -29.17 -8.59
N PRO A 123 -19.24 -30.34 -8.52
CA PRO A 123 -19.42 -31.43 -9.48
C PRO A 123 -20.76 -32.15 -9.31
N ASP A 124 -21.54 -31.78 -8.29
CA ASP A 124 -22.83 -32.39 -7.96
C ASP A 124 -23.83 -32.25 -9.13
N VAL A 125 -23.80 -31.13 -9.86
CA VAL A 125 -24.68 -30.93 -11.02
C VAL A 125 -24.28 -31.81 -12.21
N SER A 126 -22.99 -32.04 -12.42
CA SER A 126 -22.51 -32.93 -13.50
C SER A 126 -22.79 -34.39 -13.17
N ALA A 127 -22.49 -34.81 -11.94
CA ALA A 127 -22.73 -36.18 -11.49
C ALA A 127 -24.23 -36.53 -11.44
N THR A 128 -25.08 -35.57 -11.04
CA THR A 128 -26.54 -35.75 -11.09
C THR A 128 -27.08 -35.82 -12.52
N LEU A 129 -26.54 -35.01 -13.45
CA LEU A 129 -26.87 -35.11 -14.88
C LEU A 129 -26.48 -36.46 -15.47
N ASP A 130 -25.29 -36.97 -15.18
CA ASP A 130 -24.82 -38.26 -15.67
C ASP A 130 -25.69 -39.41 -15.14
N SER A 131 -26.05 -39.36 -13.84
CA SER A 131 -26.96 -40.33 -13.23
C SER A 131 -28.38 -40.28 -13.83
N LEU A 132 -28.89 -39.09 -14.11
CA LEU A 132 -30.18 -38.90 -14.76
C LEU A 132 -30.16 -39.46 -16.20
N ASN A 133 -29.09 -39.19 -16.95
CA ASN A 133 -28.92 -39.68 -18.31
C ASN A 133 -28.84 -41.21 -18.38
N ALA A 134 -28.12 -41.84 -17.44
CA ALA A 134 -28.08 -43.29 -17.30
C ALA A 134 -29.47 -43.86 -16.98
N SER A 135 -30.22 -43.20 -16.09
CA SER A 135 -31.58 -43.62 -15.73
C SER A 135 -32.56 -43.51 -16.90
N LEU A 136 -32.50 -42.44 -17.68
CA LEU A 136 -33.29 -42.27 -18.92
C LEU A 136 -32.98 -43.36 -19.95
N SER A 137 -31.70 -43.67 -20.15
CA SER A 137 -31.27 -44.73 -21.08
C SER A 137 -31.82 -46.10 -20.67
N ASN A 138 -31.77 -46.42 -19.37
CA ASN A 138 -32.34 -47.65 -18.83
C ASN A 138 -33.86 -47.69 -18.98
N LEU A 139 -34.55 -46.58 -18.72
CA LEU A 139 -36.01 -46.50 -18.87
C LEU A 139 -36.43 -46.75 -20.31
N MET A 140 -35.74 -46.16 -21.28
CA MET A 140 -36.01 -46.41 -22.71
C MET A 140 -35.80 -47.88 -23.08
N LEU A 141 -34.75 -48.53 -22.57
CA LEU A 141 -34.53 -49.96 -22.78
C LEU A 141 -35.72 -50.77 -22.25
N TYR A 142 -36.18 -50.50 -21.03
CA TYR A 142 -37.35 -51.17 -20.47
C TYR A 142 -38.63 -50.89 -21.25
N GLU A 143 -38.83 -49.67 -21.74
CA GLU A 143 -39.99 -49.33 -22.57
C GLU A 143 -39.98 -50.11 -23.89
N THR A 144 -38.82 -50.20 -24.56
CA THR A 144 -38.70 -51.01 -25.78
C THR A 144 -38.94 -52.49 -25.52
N GLU A 145 -38.40 -53.05 -24.44
CA GLU A 145 -38.62 -54.44 -24.06
C GLU A 145 -40.10 -54.70 -23.74
N LEU A 146 -40.75 -53.80 -22.99
CA LEU A 146 -42.17 -53.91 -22.66
C LEU A 146 -43.02 -53.87 -23.92
N THR A 147 -42.69 -52.96 -24.85
CA THR A 147 -43.39 -52.83 -26.14
C THR A 147 -43.25 -54.10 -26.96
N GLU A 148 -42.07 -54.72 -27.01
CA GLU A 148 -41.86 -56.01 -27.67
C GLU A 148 -42.65 -57.14 -27.02
N ARG A 149 -42.62 -57.23 -25.68
CA ARG A 149 -43.39 -58.25 -24.93
C ARG A 149 -44.89 -58.11 -25.20
N LEU A 150 -45.43 -56.90 -25.15
CA LEU A 150 -46.83 -56.61 -25.45
C LEU A 150 -47.18 -56.98 -26.90
N ARG A 151 -46.32 -56.64 -27.86
CA ARG A 151 -46.49 -57.01 -29.27
C ARG A 151 -46.49 -58.53 -29.47
N ASN A 152 -45.62 -59.25 -28.77
CA ASN A 152 -45.54 -60.71 -28.83
C ASN A 152 -46.76 -61.38 -28.20
N CYS A 153 -47.32 -60.81 -27.12
CA CYS A 153 -48.57 -61.29 -26.53
C CYS A 153 -49.80 -60.99 -27.40
N ALA A 154 -49.82 -59.85 -28.09
CA ALA A 154 -50.90 -59.47 -29.00
C ALA A 154 -50.93 -60.32 -30.30
N ASN A 155 -49.77 -60.84 -30.72
CA ASN A 155 -49.63 -61.74 -31.87
C ASN A 155 -49.04 -63.10 -31.43
N PRO A 156 -49.82 -63.97 -30.76
CA PRO A 156 -49.32 -65.29 -30.37
C PRO A 156 -48.95 -66.05 -31.64
N ARG A 157 -47.68 -66.46 -31.76
CA ARG A 157 -47.24 -67.33 -32.85
C ARG A 157 -48.09 -68.62 -32.79
N LYS A 158 -48.90 -68.85 -33.82
CA LYS A 158 -49.64 -70.10 -34.00
C LYS A 158 -48.63 -71.27 -33.90
N PRO A 159 -48.84 -72.26 -33.01
CA PRO A 159 -47.93 -73.39 -32.94
C PRO A 159 -47.96 -74.12 -34.29
N ALA A 160 -46.79 -74.26 -34.91
CA ALA A 160 -46.61 -75.06 -36.11
C ALA A 160 -47.00 -76.51 -35.75
N ARG A 161 -48.10 -76.96 -36.35
CA ARG A 161 -48.64 -78.30 -36.19
C ARG A 161 -47.67 -79.27 -36.85
N ASN A 162 -46.84 -79.97 -36.06
CA ASN A 162 -46.00 -81.06 -36.54
C ASN A 162 -46.89 -82.14 -37.19
N THR A 163 -46.82 -82.27 -38.51
CA THR A 163 -47.29 -83.45 -39.24
C THR A 163 -46.12 -84.39 -39.38
N ASN A 164 -46.01 -85.35 -38.45
CA ASN A 164 -45.25 -86.57 -38.67
C ASN A 164 -46.07 -87.44 -39.62
N ALA A 165 -45.51 -87.76 -40.79
CA ALA A 165 -45.87 -88.88 -41.64
C ALA A 165 -44.58 -89.39 -42.30
#